data_AF-A0A0B7B8R9-F1
#
_entry.id   AF-A0A0B7B8R9-F1
#
_cell.length_a   1.000
_cell.length_b   1.000
_cell.length_c   1.000
_cell.angle_alpha   90.00
_cell.angle_beta   90.00
_cell.angle_gamma   90.00
#
_symmetry.space_group_name_H-M   'P 1'
#
loop_
_entity.id
_entity.type
_entity.pdbx_description
1 polymer ?
#
loop_
_entity_poly.entity_id
_entity_poly.type
_entity_poly.pdbx_seq_one_letter_code
_entity_poly.pdbx_strand_id
1 'polypeptide(L)'
;MKTTPIDEMEKVACTPPLSYRRDTKTLIQAEKYKNMPTHPMKARFRDLTSGRLKRSSFVHRSKRLIRTYKDDLPDITKDITPTLSPTPWEQHHNFTIRTTIATTCPMRATA
;
A
#
# COMPACT_ATOMS: atom_id res chain seq x y z
N MET A 1 1.65 20.30 -27.00
CA MET A 1 0.77 19.12 -26.84
C MET A 1 -0.31 19.45 -25.83
N LYS A 2 -1.58 19.22 -26.14
CA LYS A 2 -2.65 19.28 -25.13
C LYS A 2 -2.65 17.93 -24.41
N THR A 3 -2.45 17.94 -23.09
CA THR A 3 -2.54 16.73 -22.27
C THR A 3 -4.00 16.39 -22.03
N THR A 4 -4.34 15.11 -22.03
CA THR A 4 -5.67 14.66 -21.63
C THR A 4 -5.94 15.05 -20.17
N PRO A 5 -7.10 15.66 -19.85
CA PRO A 5 -7.46 15.97 -18.47
C PRO A 5 -7.46 14.71 -17.61
N ILE A 6 -6.96 14.81 -16.37
CA ILE A 6 -6.87 13.67 -15.45
C ILE A 6 -8.24 13.06 -15.16
N ASP A 7 -9.28 13.89 -15.06
CA ASP A 7 -10.65 13.45 -14.79
C ASP A 7 -11.19 12.53 -15.89
N GLU A 8 -10.83 12.79 -17.16
CA GLU A 8 -11.22 11.93 -18.29
C GLU A 8 -10.48 10.59 -18.23
N MET A 9 -9.20 10.59 -17.88
CA MET A 9 -8.45 9.35 -17.67
C MET A 9 -9.01 8.53 -16.51
N GLU A 10 -9.42 9.19 -15.42
CA GLU A 10 -10.01 8.53 -14.25
C GLU A 10 -11.35 7.88 -14.58
N LYS A 11 -12.19 8.55 -15.39
CA LYS A 11 -13.44 7.99 -15.90
C LYS A 11 -13.19 6.77 -16.78
N VAL A 12 -12.30 6.86 -17.76
CA VAL A 12 -12.00 5.76 -18.70
C VAL A 12 -11.41 4.55 -17.98
N ALA A 13 -10.54 4.77 -17.00
CA ALA A 13 -9.93 3.72 -16.21
C ALA A 13 -10.83 3.20 -15.07
N CYS A 14 -12.02 3.77 -14.88
CA CYS A 14 -12.90 3.50 -13.74
C CYS A 14 -12.19 3.60 -12.39
N THR A 15 -11.23 4.51 -12.26
CA THR A 15 -10.46 4.70 -11.03
C THR A 15 -11.04 5.82 -10.19
N PRO A 16 -11.02 5.71 -8.85
CA PRO A 16 -11.47 6.80 -7.99
C PRO A 16 -10.59 8.04 -8.14
N PRO A 17 -11.13 9.24 -7.83
CA PRO A 17 -10.40 10.49 -7.99
C PRO A 17 -9.06 10.50 -7.25
N LEU A 18 -8.05 11.15 -7.83
CA LEU A 18 -6.71 11.20 -7.25
C LEU A 18 -6.70 11.84 -5.86
N SER A 19 -7.56 12.84 -5.63
CA SER A 19 -7.76 13.47 -4.32
C SER A 19 -8.20 12.45 -3.28
N TYR A 20 -9.23 11.67 -3.58
CA TYR A 20 -9.74 10.61 -2.71
C TYR A 20 -8.65 9.58 -2.41
N ARG A 21 -7.96 9.07 -3.43
CA ARG A 21 -6.86 8.10 -3.26
C ARG A 21 -5.75 8.61 -2.33
N ARG A 22 -5.38 9.88 -2.46
CA ARG A 22 -4.36 10.53 -1.60
C ARG A 22 -4.83 10.63 -0.16
N ASP A 23 -6.09 10.96 0.07
CA ASP A 23 -6.65 11.08 1.42
C ASP A 23 -6.80 9.71 2.08
N THR A 24 -7.31 8.70 1.37
CA THR A 24 -7.38 7.31 1.84
C THR A 24 -5.98 6.78 2.19
N LYS A 25 -4.98 7.03 1.33
CA LYS A 25 -3.59 6.62 1.61
C LYS A 25 -3.03 7.29 2.86
N THR A 26 -3.37 8.56 3.07
CA THR A 26 -2.95 9.33 4.23
C THR A 26 -3.55 8.76 5.53
N LEU A 27 -4.84 8.40 5.51
CA LEU A 27 -5.51 7.77 6.64
C LEU A 27 -4.91 6.41 6.99
N ILE A 28 -4.74 5.53 6.00
CA ILE A 28 -4.12 4.20 6.18
C ILE A 28 -2.73 4.31 6.80
N GLN A 29 -1.90 5.25 6.31
CA GLN A 29 -0.56 5.45 6.86
C GLN A 29 -0.61 6.00 8.29
N ALA A 30 -1.50 6.95 8.57
CA ALA A 30 -1.65 7.51 9.90
C ALA A 30 -2.05 6.43 10.92
N GLU A 31 -2.98 5.56 10.55
CA GLU A 31 -3.44 4.45 11.38
C GLU A 31 -2.32 3.40 11.59
N LYS A 32 -1.60 3.03 10.53
CA LYS A 32 -0.39 2.20 10.63
C LYS A 32 0.58 2.75 11.67
N TYR A 33 0.88 4.05 11.61
CA TYR A 33 1.86 4.66 12.52
C TYR A 33 1.35 4.79 13.96
N LYS A 34 0.04 4.95 14.17
CA LYS A 34 -0.57 4.91 15.50
C LYS A 34 -0.45 3.51 16.11
N ASN A 35 -0.75 2.48 15.31
CA ASN A 35 -0.86 1.11 15.79
C ASN A 35 0.50 0.41 15.92
N MET A 36 1.57 0.96 15.34
CA MET A 36 2.93 0.42 15.51
C MET A 36 3.68 1.16 16.63
N PRO A 37 3.75 0.63 17.87
CA PRO A 37 4.37 1.33 19.00
C PRO A 37 5.85 1.67 18.79
N THR A 38 6.60 0.82 18.08
CA THR A 38 8.02 0.99 17.80
C THR A 38 8.32 1.95 16.64
N HIS A 39 7.30 2.44 15.92
CA HIS A 39 7.52 3.21 14.70
C HIS A 39 7.87 4.69 15.01
N PRO A 40 8.92 5.27 14.40
CA PRO A 40 9.38 6.63 14.71
C PRO A 40 8.32 7.72 14.44
N MET A 41 7.40 7.49 13.49
CA MET A 41 6.29 8.43 13.27
C MET A 41 5.30 8.51 14.44
N LYS A 42 5.17 7.49 15.30
CA LYS A 42 4.23 7.55 16.42
C LYS A 42 4.55 8.73 17.36
N ALA A 43 5.84 8.98 17.61
CA ALA A 43 6.30 10.15 18.35
C ALA A 43 5.95 11.46 17.62
N ARG A 44 6.21 11.54 16.30
CA ARG A 44 5.92 12.74 15.49
C ARG A 44 4.44 13.13 15.40
N PHE A 45 3.53 12.19 15.64
CA PHE A 45 2.10 12.52 15.74
C PHE A 45 1.75 13.28 17.03
N ARG A 46 2.54 13.11 18.08
CA ARG A 46 2.39 13.82 19.37
C ARG A 46 2.95 15.23 19.32
N ASP A 47 3.97 15.45 18.49
CA ASP A 47 4.57 16.78 18.33
C ASP A 47 3.55 17.83 17.89
N LEU A 48 3.69 19.03 18.44
CA LEU A 48 2.98 20.20 17.97
C LEU A 48 3.47 20.51 16.55
N THR A 49 2.53 20.71 15.63
CA THR A 49 2.81 21.16 14.26
C THR A 49 3.34 22.61 14.20
N SER A 50 3.83 23.15 15.31
CA SER A 50 4.22 24.54 15.50
C SER A 50 5.58 24.84 14.89
N GLY A 51 5.66 25.90 14.09
CA GLY A 51 6.91 26.51 13.64
C GLY A 51 7.18 26.45 12.14
N ARG A 52 6.46 25.62 11.36
CA ARG A 52 6.68 25.54 9.90
C ARG A 52 5.66 26.35 9.12
N LEU A 53 6.00 27.60 8.88
CA LEU A 53 5.26 28.51 8.00
C LEU A 53 5.14 27.89 6.58
N LYS A 54 3.89 27.64 6.15
CA LYS A 54 3.44 27.37 4.76
C LYS A 54 3.52 25.98 4.12
N ARG A 55 3.81 24.87 4.82
CA ARG A 55 3.65 23.52 4.21
C ARG A 55 2.72 22.64 5.05
N SER A 56 1.60 22.21 4.46
CA SER A 56 0.74 21.20 5.07
C SER A 56 1.56 19.93 5.30
N SER A 57 1.89 19.64 6.55
CA SER A 57 2.62 18.42 6.91
C SER A 57 1.69 17.20 6.80
N PHE A 58 2.29 16.02 6.68
CA PHE A 58 1.55 14.77 6.76
C PHE A 58 0.71 14.67 8.04
N VAL A 59 1.27 15.07 9.18
CA VAL A 59 0.59 15.11 10.49
C VAL A 59 -0.60 16.07 10.45
N HIS A 60 -0.46 17.25 9.82
CA HIS A 60 -1.56 18.20 9.69
C HIS A 60 -2.69 17.63 8.81
N ARG A 61 -2.35 17.08 7.62
CA ARG A 61 -3.35 16.51 6.70
C ARG A 61 -4.09 15.33 7.35
N SER A 62 -3.36 14.40 7.96
CA SER A 62 -3.94 13.24 8.64
C SER A 62 -4.83 13.65 9.83
N LYS A 63 -4.38 14.55 10.72
CA LYS A 63 -5.21 15.05 11.82
C LYS A 63 -6.49 15.72 11.32
N ARG A 64 -6.42 16.47 10.22
CA ARG A 64 -7.60 17.08 9.60
C ARG A 64 -8.56 16.02 9.06
N LEU A 65 -8.07 15.05 8.28
CA LEU A 65 -8.89 13.97 7.72
C LEU A 65 -9.55 13.13 8.83
N ILE A 66 -8.82 12.77 9.88
CA ILE A 66 -9.35 12.02 11.02
C ILE A 66 -10.49 12.78 11.71
N ARG A 67 -10.40 14.11 11.80
CA ARG A 67 -11.49 14.94 12.35
C ARG A 67 -12.70 14.99 11.41
N THR A 68 -12.46 15.05 10.11
CA THR A 68 -13.53 15.09 9.10
C THR A 68 -14.31 13.78 9.04
N TYR A 69 -13.62 12.63 9.14
CA TYR A 69 -14.20 11.29 9.06
C TYR A 69 -14.31 10.63 10.43
N LYS A 70 -14.48 11.43 11.50
CA LYS A 70 -14.46 10.90 12.87
C LYS A 70 -15.60 9.90 13.11
N ASP A 71 -16.77 10.19 12.54
CA ASP A 71 -17.97 9.36 12.73
C ASP A 71 -17.92 8.05 11.93
N ASP A 72 -17.13 8.01 10.85
CA ASP A 72 -16.97 6.84 9.99
C ASP A 72 -15.79 5.93 10.41
N LEU A 73 -14.86 6.45 11.21
CA LEU A 73 -13.67 5.72 11.66
C LEU A 73 -13.93 4.95 12.96
N PRO A 74 -13.37 3.75 13.12
CA PRO A 74 -13.46 3.02 14.38
C PRO A 74 -12.71 3.76 15.50
N ASP A 75 -13.34 3.86 16.67
CA ASP A 75 -12.80 4.60 17.83
C ASP A 75 -11.65 3.84 18.53
N ILE A 76 -11.62 2.50 18.39
CA ILE A 76 -10.64 1.63 19.04
C ILE A 76 -9.71 1.01 18.00
N THR A 77 -8.46 1.46 17.98
CA THR A 77 -7.40 0.86 17.16
C THR A 77 -6.50 -0.03 18.02
N LYS A 78 -6.39 -1.32 17.68
CA LYS A 78 -5.48 -2.26 18.36
C LYS A 78 -4.05 -2.07 17.87
N ASP A 79 -3.08 -2.16 18.78
CA ASP A 79 -1.67 -2.15 18.41
C ASP A 79 -1.34 -3.38 17.54
N ILE A 80 -0.55 -3.16 16.50
CA ILE A 80 -0.03 -4.20 15.61
C ILE A 80 1.30 -4.68 16.19
N THR A 81 1.34 -5.93 16.65
CA THR A 81 2.57 -6.62 17.01
C THR A 81 3.23 -7.19 15.74
N PRO A 82 4.49 -6.82 15.43
CA PRO A 82 5.22 -7.46 14.34
C PRO A 82 5.44 -8.94 14.69
N THR A 83 5.01 -9.86 13.83
CA THR A 83 5.34 -11.28 13.98
C THR A 83 6.80 -11.50 13.58
N LEU A 84 7.60 -12.09 14.47
CA LEU A 84 9.02 -12.39 14.23
C LEU A 84 9.21 -13.59 13.28
N SER A 85 8.23 -14.49 13.21
CA SER A 85 8.20 -15.52 12.19
C SER A 85 7.54 -14.97 10.93
N PRO A 86 8.13 -15.16 9.74
CA PRO A 86 7.33 -15.13 8.54
C PRO A 86 6.22 -16.16 8.74
N THR A 87 4.95 -15.78 8.58
CA THR A 87 3.91 -16.77 8.33
C THR A 87 4.44 -17.66 7.21
N PRO A 88 4.62 -18.97 7.42
CA PRO A 88 4.90 -19.87 6.33
C PRO A 88 3.75 -19.64 5.37
N TRP A 89 4.00 -19.03 4.22
CA TRP A 89 3.04 -19.09 3.14
C TRP A 89 2.87 -20.60 2.92
N GLU A 90 1.68 -21.13 3.17
CA GLU A 90 1.42 -22.52 2.83
C GLU A 90 1.63 -22.60 1.32
N GLN A 91 2.75 -23.19 0.90
CA GLN A 91 3.01 -23.48 -0.50
C GLN A 91 2.06 -24.60 -0.89
N HIS A 92 0.79 -24.27 -1.13
CA HIS A 92 -0.12 -25.16 -1.80
C HIS A 92 0.36 -25.27 -3.25
N HIS A 93 1.22 -26.25 -3.51
CA HIS A 93 1.57 -26.64 -4.86
C HIS A 93 0.35 -27.30 -5.50
N ASN A 94 -0.50 -26.48 -6.12
CA ASN A 94 -1.74 -26.94 -6.77
C ASN A 94 -1.50 -27.66 -8.11
N PHE A 95 -0.27 -27.66 -8.63
CA PHE A 95 0.05 -28.32 -9.89
C PHE A 95 1.50 -28.80 -9.92
N THR A 96 1.70 -30.02 -10.42
CA THR A 96 3.01 -30.60 -10.69
C THR A 96 3.29 -30.46 -12.18
N ILE A 97 4.23 -29.60 -12.56
CA ILE A 97 4.69 -29.51 -13.96
C ILE A 97 5.53 -30.75 -14.25
N ARG A 98 5.05 -31.63 -15.12
CA ARG A 98 5.84 -32.74 -15.68
C ARG A 98 6.33 -32.34 -17.06
N THR A 99 7.62 -32.12 -17.19
CA THR A 99 8.25 -31.84 -18.48
C THR A 99 8.91 -33.13 -18.99
N THR A 100 8.44 -33.65 -20.12
CA THR A 100 9.12 -34.72 -20.85
C THR A 100 9.94 -34.09 -21.97
N ILE A 101 11.25 -33.99 -21.78
CA ILE A 101 12.18 -33.67 -22.86
C ILE A 101 12.38 -34.94 -23.71
N ALA A 102 12.05 -34.87 -25.00
CA ALA A 102 12.32 -35.94 -25.94
C ALA A 102 13.80 -35.91 -26.31
N THR A 103 14.61 -36.74 -25.66
CA THR A 103 16.01 -36.95 -26.03
C THR A 103 16.11 -37.96 -27.17
N THR A 104 15.75 -37.58 -28.39
CA THR A 104 16.12 -38.35 -29.58
C THR A 104 16.32 -37.42 -30.78
N CYS A 105 17.56 -36.97 -30.97
CA CYS A 105 18.00 -36.45 -32.26
C CYS A 105 18.83 -37.57 -32.92
N PRO A 106 18.35 -38.25 -33.98
CA PRO A 106 19.17 -39.25 -34.65
C PRO A 106 20.31 -38.54 -35.39
N MET A 107 21.55 -38.82 -34.99
CA MET A 107 22.74 -38.44 -35.76
C MET A 107 22.67 -39.13 -37.13
N ARG A 108 22.71 -38.31 -38.18
CA ARG A 108 22.76 -38.73 -39.57
C ARG A 108 24.09 -39.43 -39.81
N ALA A 109 24.07 -40.74 -40.05
CA ALA A 109 25.23 -41.48 -40.53
C ALA A 109 25.54 -41.00 -41.96
N THR A 110 26.71 -40.40 -42.15
CA THR A 110 27.30 -40.22 -43.48
C THR A 110 28.07 -41.48 -43.83
N ALA A 111 27.77 -42.01 -45.02
CA ALA A 111 28.38 -43.16 -45.66
C ALA A 111 29.88 -42.95 -45.96
#